data_AF-E0STH6-F1
#
_entry.id   AF-E0STH6-F1
#
_cell.length_a   1.000
_cell.length_b   1.000
_cell.length_c   1.000
_cell.angle_alpha   90.00
_cell.angle_beta   90.00
_cell.angle_gamma   90.00
#
_symmetry.space_group_name_H-M   'P 1'
#
loop_
_entity.id
_entity.type
_entity.pdbx_description
1 polymer ?
#
loop_
_entity_poly.entity_id
_entity_poly.type
_entity_poly.pdbx_seq_one_letter_code
_entity_poly.pdbx_strand_id
1 'polypeptide(L)'
;MKVSERFRKMLRERCEHLIDGGINCFPKWLHGRVPSFRKGESYQKFLVTPISEDNEFKKFILKRFEDPEVGGIVIVGHVGGVVAIDNDALKVKNMEKEFLRVVKEFGHIVYIDRRVVLQPKVSLRGMHATLFVDRELFHKYIFKIEHNYNAEFTIRAHGLITVYPSLRIEKSDEGNELSVYLKLSQADIFDALYDERLEVLPKIIEAFGGKLVLQPIDYSKAEASEYTGSPGEPWHGLQFREITANNVFLFLKNFARIMHCEGLERIVESIEKEEPFPMPYVIYQSLVPDTNHPRSSWTLAENIIGRILGEAGADESALLKVREAIERSQEKYMKINSSVDHRTVRANLTRAYKFKEFGHDKPGACVFKLMGMCGSECNLTCWLKLKTSSAREALEKAALLAIAGHEVQPNA
;
A
#
# COMPACT_ATOMS: atom_id res chain seq x y z
N MET A 1 2.49 9.75 -24.46
CA MET A 1 3.77 9.17 -24.94
C MET A 1 3.46 7.82 -25.56
N LYS A 2 4.08 7.43 -26.67
CA LYS A 2 3.90 6.09 -27.28
C LYS A 2 5.16 5.25 -27.12
N VAL A 3 5.00 3.96 -26.88
CA VAL A 3 6.08 2.98 -26.73
C VAL A 3 6.40 2.36 -28.08
N SER A 4 7.69 2.25 -28.40
CA SER A 4 8.15 1.69 -29.67
C SER A 4 7.69 0.24 -29.84
N GLU A 5 7.38 -0.15 -31.07
CA GLU A 5 6.98 -1.52 -31.39
C GLU A 5 8.05 -2.54 -30.97
N ARG A 6 9.33 -2.22 -31.18
CA ARG A 6 10.45 -3.06 -30.74
C ARG A 6 10.42 -3.35 -29.24
N PHE A 7 10.18 -2.33 -28.41
CA PHE A 7 10.10 -2.52 -26.96
C PHE A 7 8.87 -3.34 -26.58
N ARG A 8 7.71 -3.07 -27.20
CA ARG A 8 6.48 -3.84 -26.97
C ARG A 8 6.60 -5.30 -27.37
N LYS A 9 7.33 -5.61 -28.45
CA LYS A 9 7.63 -6.99 -28.86
C LYS A 9 8.47 -7.71 -27.80
N MET A 10 9.52 -7.08 -27.28
CA MET A 10 10.32 -7.61 -26.17
C MET A 10 9.46 -7.83 -24.91
N LEU A 11 8.56 -6.90 -24.57
CA LEU A 11 7.65 -7.09 -23.44
C LEU A 11 6.72 -8.29 -23.64
N ARG A 12 6.19 -8.47 -24.85
CA ARG A 12 5.32 -9.59 -25.21
C ARG A 12 6.05 -10.93 -25.11
N GLU A 13 7.22 -11.05 -25.74
CA GLU A 13 8.06 -12.26 -25.69
C GLU A 13 8.40 -12.62 -24.24
N ARG A 14 8.75 -11.61 -23.45
CA ARG A 14 9.02 -11.79 -22.03
C ARG A 14 7.79 -12.26 -21.25
N CYS A 15 6.65 -11.63 -21.46
CA CYS A 15 5.38 -12.00 -20.83
C CYS A 15 4.97 -13.43 -21.19
N GLU A 16 5.16 -13.84 -22.43
CA GLU A 16 4.91 -15.21 -22.90
C GLU A 16 5.78 -16.22 -22.15
N HIS A 17 7.10 -15.98 -22.06
CA HIS A 17 8.01 -16.84 -21.31
C HIS A 17 7.65 -16.95 -19.82
N LEU A 18 7.19 -15.85 -19.20
CA LEU A 18 6.75 -15.87 -17.80
C LEU A 18 5.53 -16.79 -17.62
N ILE A 19 4.53 -16.65 -18.48
CA ILE A 19 3.32 -17.47 -18.44
C ILE A 19 3.67 -18.95 -18.65
N ASP A 20 4.56 -19.25 -19.60
CA ASP A 20 4.99 -20.62 -19.89
C ASP A 20 5.84 -21.22 -18.76
N GLY A 21 6.57 -20.38 -18.02
CA GLY A 21 7.26 -20.74 -16.78
C GLY A 21 6.36 -20.81 -15.55
N GLY A 22 5.04 -20.72 -15.68
CA GLY A 22 4.08 -20.82 -14.57
C GLY A 22 3.90 -19.53 -13.76
N ILE A 23 4.42 -18.39 -14.23
CA ILE A 23 4.27 -17.09 -13.58
C ILE A 23 3.18 -16.30 -14.29
N ASN A 24 2.11 -16.01 -13.55
CA ASN A 24 1.03 -15.17 -14.07
C ASN A 24 1.53 -13.75 -14.32
N CYS A 25 1.27 -13.26 -15.53
CA CYS A 25 1.88 -12.05 -16.06
C CYS A 25 0.87 -11.24 -16.90
N PHE A 26 0.92 -9.92 -16.77
CA PHE A 26 -0.04 -9.00 -17.39
C PHE A 26 0.65 -7.73 -17.96
N PRO A 27 0.10 -7.14 -19.03
CA PRO A 27 0.58 -5.86 -19.58
C PRO A 27 0.35 -4.70 -18.60
N LYS A 28 1.29 -3.75 -18.62
CA LYS A 28 1.24 -2.49 -17.85
C LYS A 28 1.21 -1.29 -18.79
N TRP A 29 0.20 -0.44 -18.66
CA TRP A 29 0.11 0.83 -19.40
C TRP A 29 0.97 1.91 -18.74
N LEU A 30 1.57 2.79 -19.56
CA LEU A 30 2.43 3.90 -19.13
C LEU A 30 1.76 4.79 -18.08
N HIS A 31 0.48 5.09 -18.27
CA HIS A 31 -0.33 5.96 -17.41
C HIS A 31 -1.29 5.17 -16.50
N GLY A 32 -1.45 3.87 -16.74
CA GLY A 32 -2.42 3.02 -16.05
C GLY A 32 -1.86 2.42 -14.76
N ARG A 33 -2.69 2.35 -13.71
CA ARG A 33 -2.32 1.69 -12.43
C ARG A 33 -2.60 0.19 -12.41
N VAL A 34 -3.54 -0.31 -13.21
CA VAL A 34 -4.04 -1.69 -13.14
C VAL A 34 -4.04 -2.34 -14.54
N PRO A 35 -3.75 -3.64 -14.67
CA PRO A 35 -4.02 -4.39 -15.89
C PRO A 35 -5.53 -4.40 -16.22
N SER A 36 -5.88 -4.42 -17.50
CA SER A 36 -7.28 -4.58 -17.92
C SER A 36 -7.65 -6.07 -18.00
N PHE A 37 -8.59 -6.52 -17.17
CA PHE A 37 -9.14 -7.88 -17.19
C PHE A 37 -10.33 -8.00 -18.18
N ARG A 38 -10.78 -9.21 -18.52
CA ARG A 38 -12.06 -9.38 -19.24
C ARG A 38 -13.20 -8.89 -18.34
N LYS A 39 -14.30 -8.44 -18.95
CA LYS A 39 -15.49 -7.98 -18.22
C LYS A 39 -15.99 -9.11 -17.29
N GLY A 40 -16.07 -8.83 -15.99
CA GLY A 40 -16.50 -9.80 -14.97
C GLY A 40 -15.38 -10.62 -14.34
N GLU A 41 -14.14 -10.55 -14.85
CA GLU A 41 -12.99 -11.20 -14.22
C GLU A 41 -12.26 -10.24 -13.28
N SER A 42 -11.83 -10.76 -12.13
CA SER A 42 -11.04 -10.04 -11.16
C SER A 42 -9.64 -10.64 -11.03
N TYR A 43 -8.67 -9.82 -10.60
CA TYR A 43 -7.29 -10.29 -10.43
C TYR A 43 -7.17 -11.45 -9.43
N GLN A 44 -8.13 -11.60 -8.50
CA GLN A 44 -8.11 -12.66 -7.49
C GLN A 44 -8.19 -14.07 -8.10
N LYS A 45 -8.86 -14.25 -9.25
CA LYS A 45 -8.87 -15.54 -9.98
C LYS A 45 -7.44 -16.01 -10.28
N PHE A 46 -6.58 -15.08 -10.67
CA PHE A 46 -5.20 -15.35 -11.08
C PHE A 46 -4.21 -15.41 -9.90
N LEU A 47 -4.71 -15.39 -8.66
CA LEU A 47 -3.95 -15.81 -7.49
C LEU A 47 -3.98 -17.33 -7.31
N VAL A 48 -4.93 -18.02 -7.94
CA VAL A 48 -5.14 -19.47 -7.76
C VAL A 48 -4.95 -20.23 -9.08
N THR A 49 -5.41 -19.67 -10.21
CA THR A 49 -5.37 -20.36 -11.51
C THR A 49 -4.23 -19.86 -12.39
N PRO A 50 -3.35 -20.74 -12.91
CA PRO A 50 -2.34 -20.39 -13.91
C PRO A 50 -2.96 -19.92 -15.23
N ILE A 51 -2.39 -18.87 -15.84
CA ILE A 51 -2.79 -18.40 -17.18
C ILE A 51 -2.41 -19.42 -18.25
N SER A 52 -1.36 -20.22 -18.03
CA SER A 52 -0.90 -21.26 -18.97
C SER A 52 -1.96 -22.34 -19.24
N GLU A 53 -2.92 -22.52 -18.32
CA GLU A 53 -4.03 -23.48 -18.48
C GLU A 53 -5.18 -22.92 -19.35
N ASP A 54 -5.23 -21.60 -19.58
CA ASP A 54 -6.25 -20.94 -20.41
C ASP A 54 -5.59 -20.31 -21.66
N ASN A 55 -5.44 -21.13 -22.71
CA ASN A 55 -4.82 -20.71 -23.97
C ASN A 55 -5.53 -19.53 -24.64
N GLU A 56 -6.84 -19.40 -24.50
CA GLU A 56 -7.58 -18.25 -25.06
C GLU A 56 -7.29 -16.97 -24.28
N PHE A 57 -7.23 -17.06 -22.95
CA PHE A 57 -6.87 -15.94 -22.10
C PHE A 57 -5.41 -15.53 -22.28
N LYS A 58 -4.48 -16.49 -22.39
CA LYS A 58 -3.07 -16.24 -22.75
C LYS A 58 -2.98 -15.43 -24.05
N LYS A 59 -3.64 -15.88 -25.12
CA LYS A 59 -3.68 -15.15 -26.41
C LYS A 59 -4.26 -13.74 -26.25
N PHE A 60 -5.33 -13.59 -25.48
CA PHE A 60 -5.92 -12.28 -25.19
C PHE A 60 -4.94 -11.34 -24.48
N ILE A 61 -4.22 -11.82 -23.47
CA ILE A 61 -3.20 -11.06 -22.73
C ILE A 61 -2.06 -10.64 -23.66
N LEU A 62 -1.51 -11.57 -24.44
CA LEU A 62 -0.38 -11.30 -25.34
C LEU A 62 -0.75 -10.30 -26.45
N LYS A 63 -2.00 -10.32 -26.92
CA LYS A 63 -2.50 -9.34 -27.90
C LYS A 63 -2.49 -7.90 -27.35
N ARG A 64 -2.64 -7.70 -26.04
CA ARG A 64 -2.67 -6.36 -25.45
C ARG A 64 -1.36 -5.60 -25.60
N PHE A 65 -0.22 -6.27 -25.79
CA PHE A 65 1.05 -5.61 -26.07
C PHE A 65 1.06 -4.90 -27.44
N GLU A 66 0.05 -5.12 -28.30
CA GLU A 66 -0.16 -4.35 -29.53
C GLU A 66 -0.62 -2.90 -29.27
N ASP A 67 -1.06 -2.57 -28.05
CA ASP A 67 -1.41 -1.21 -27.65
C ASP A 67 -0.13 -0.34 -27.49
N PRO A 68 -0.03 0.83 -28.17
CA PRO A 68 1.13 1.71 -28.09
C PRO A 68 1.35 2.36 -26.72
N GLU A 69 0.40 2.26 -25.79
CA GLU A 69 0.52 2.75 -24.42
C GLU A 69 1.01 1.69 -23.43
N VAL A 70 1.17 0.43 -23.85
CA VAL A 70 1.77 -0.61 -23.01
C VAL A 70 3.28 -0.40 -22.93
N GLY A 71 3.75 -0.14 -21.72
CA GLY A 71 5.14 0.18 -21.41
C GLY A 71 5.79 -0.75 -20.40
N GLY A 72 5.10 -1.76 -19.89
CA GLY A 72 5.69 -2.68 -18.92
C GLY A 72 4.95 -3.98 -18.71
N ILE A 73 5.43 -4.71 -17.71
CA ILE A 73 4.96 -6.03 -17.29
C ILE A 73 4.69 -6.02 -15.80
N VAL A 74 3.62 -6.70 -15.39
CA VAL A 74 3.30 -6.96 -14.00
C VAL A 74 3.12 -8.46 -13.80
N ILE A 75 3.74 -8.99 -12.75
CA ILE A 75 3.58 -10.39 -12.34
C ILE A 75 2.69 -10.52 -11.11
N VAL A 76 2.09 -11.69 -10.94
CA VAL A 76 1.32 -12.11 -9.77
C VAL A 76 1.94 -13.36 -9.19
N GLY A 77 2.34 -13.29 -7.92
CA GLY A 77 3.30 -14.25 -7.40
C GLY A 77 2.76 -15.60 -6.92
N HIS A 78 1.55 -15.61 -6.36
CA HIS A 78 1.03 -16.74 -5.59
C HIS A 78 1.00 -18.09 -6.34
N VAL A 79 0.52 -18.10 -7.60
CA VAL A 79 0.36 -19.34 -8.39
C VAL A 79 1.69 -20.04 -8.66
N GLY A 80 2.73 -19.27 -8.93
CA GLY A 80 4.05 -19.78 -9.28
C GLY A 80 4.98 -20.00 -8.08
N GLY A 81 4.53 -19.80 -6.84
CA GLY A 81 5.43 -19.82 -5.69
C GLY A 81 6.31 -18.57 -5.58
N VAL A 82 6.03 -17.50 -6.32
CA VAL A 82 6.90 -16.32 -6.40
C VAL A 82 6.70 -15.44 -5.16
N VAL A 83 7.79 -15.16 -4.46
CA VAL A 83 7.89 -14.16 -3.39
C VAL A 83 8.72 -12.99 -3.88
N ALA A 84 8.16 -11.79 -3.81
CA ALA A 84 8.95 -10.56 -3.99
C ALA A 84 9.10 -9.81 -2.67
N ILE A 85 10.33 -9.51 -2.30
CA ILE A 85 10.66 -8.53 -1.28
C ILE A 85 10.63 -7.16 -1.94
N ASP A 86 9.59 -6.38 -1.64
CA ASP A 86 9.38 -5.03 -2.17
C ASP A 86 9.74 -3.97 -1.13
N ASN A 87 10.69 -3.11 -1.47
CA ASN A 87 11.03 -1.91 -0.72
C ASN A 87 10.63 -0.66 -1.51
N ASP A 88 9.92 0.26 -0.87
CA ASP A 88 9.71 1.60 -1.41
C ASP A 88 10.70 2.59 -0.79
N ALA A 89 11.77 2.93 -1.53
CA ALA A 89 12.83 3.85 -1.08
C ALA A 89 12.34 5.28 -0.76
N LEU A 90 11.06 5.59 -1.01
CA LEU A 90 10.42 6.82 -0.54
C LEU A 90 10.11 6.81 0.97
N LYS A 91 9.99 5.63 1.57
CA LYS A 91 9.61 5.43 2.97
C LYS A 91 10.78 5.23 3.91
N VAL A 92 11.89 4.69 3.40
CA VAL A 92 13.12 4.46 4.16
C VAL A 92 14.31 4.95 3.34
N LYS A 93 15.09 5.86 3.91
CA LYS A 93 16.40 6.24 3.34
C LYS A 93 17.46 5.30 3.90
N ASN A 94 18.57 5.13 3.18
CA ASN A 94 19.78 4.42 3.63
C ASN A 94 19.87 2.89 3.47
N MET A 95 18.91 2.21 2.83
CA MET A 95 19.01 0.76 2.53
C MET A 95 19.97 0.40 1.38
N GLU A 96 20.73 1.36 0.83
CA GLU A 96 21.57 1.14 -0.35
C GLU A 96 22.67 0.10 -0.13
N LYS A 97 23.27 0.09 1.07
CA LYS A 97 24.34 -0.85 1.38
C LYS A 97 23.81 -2.27 1.48
N GLU A 98 22.64 -2.43 2.08
CA GLU A 98 21.89 -3.66 2.22
C GLU A 98 21.47 -4.17 0.83
N PHE A 99 21.00 -3.28 -0.05
CA PHE A 99 20.69 -3.63 -1.45
C PHE A 99 21.92 -4.12 -2.20
N LEU A 100 23.04 -3.38 -2.15
CA LEU A 100 24.27 -3.79 -2.82
C LEU A 100 24.82 -5.10 -2.26
N ARG A 101 24.67 -5.32 -0.95
CA ARG A 101 24.99 -6.59 -0.31
C ARG A 101 24.14 -7.73 -0.86
N VAL A 102 22.81 -7.56 -0.95
CA VAL A 102 21.91 -8.58 -1.49
C VAL A 102 22.19 -8.87 -2.97
N VAL A 103 22.46 -7.84 -3.78
CA VAL A 103 22.86 -8.02 -5.19
C VAL A 103 24.16 -8.82 -5.29
N LYS A 104 25.17 -8.49 -4.48
CA LYS A 104 26.47 -9.16 -4.49
C LYS A 104 26.39 -10.61 -4.00
N GLU A 105 25.69 -10.84 -2.90
CA GLU A 105 25.61 -12.15 -2.25
C GLU A 105 24.62 -13.09 -2.94
N PHE A 106 23.50 -12.58 -3.47
CA PHE A 106 22.40 -13.41 -3.97
C PHE A 106 22.01 -13.14 -5.42
N GLY A 107 22.50 -12.07 -6.07
CA GLY A 107 22.07 -11.70 -7.44
C GLY A 107 22.43 -12.71 -8.54
N HIS A 108 23.17 -13.77 -8.23
CA HIS A 108 23.44 -14.90 -9.12
C HIS A 108 22.35 -15.99 -9.05
N ILE A 109 21.51 -15.99 -8.01
CA ILE A 109 20.43 -16.96 -7.78
C ILE A 109 19.06 -16.30 -7.51
N VAL A 110 19.02 -14.99 -7.27
CA VAL A 110 17.79 -14.22 -6.99
C VAL A 110 17.63 -13.17 -8.07
N TYR A 111 16.41 -13.01 -8.57
CA TYR A 111 16.09 -11.94 -9.50
C TYR A 111 15.96 -10.62 -8.76
N ILE A 112 16.69 -9.60 -9.18
CA ILE A 112 16.68 -8.29 -8.53
C ILE A 112 16.50 -7.22 -9.59
N ASP A 113 15.51 -6.36 -9.40
CA ASP A 113 15.35 -5.14 -10.19
C ASP A 113 15.16 -3.90 -9.31
N ARG A 114 15.39 -2.76 -9.94
CA ARG A 114 15.32 -1.45 -9.31
C ARG A 114 14.58 -0.49 -10.19
N ARG A 115 13.64 0.26 -9.62
CA ARG A 115 13.02 1.38 -10.31
C ARG A 115 13.89 2.63 -10.12
N VAL A 116 14.04 3.39 -11.19
CA VAL A 116 14.75 4.67 -11.20
C VAL A 116 13.87 5.71 -11.90
N VAL A 117 13.87 6.94 -11.40
CA VAL A 117 13.19 8.08 -12.01
C VAL A 117 14.21 8.92 -12.76
N LEU A 118 13.89 9.19 -14.02
CA LEU A 118 14.68 10.00 -14.93
C LEU A 118 14.21 11.46 -14.83
N GLN A 119 15.05 12.26 -14.19
CA GLN A 119 14.97 13.72 -14.06
C GLN A 119 16.37 14.29 -14.38
N PRO A 120 16.59 15.62 -14.41
CA PRO A 120 17.95 16.18 -14.60
C PRO A 120 19.00 15.55 -13.67
N LYS A 121 18.59 15.08 -12.50
CA LYS A 121 19.35 14.13 -11.68
C LYS A 121 18.58 12.80 -11.60
N VAL A 122 19.25 11.68 -11.86
CA VAL A 122 18.67 10.34 -11.69
C VAL A 122 18.39 10.12 -10.20
N SER A 123 17.17 9.71 -9.87
CA SER A 123 16.81 9.31 -8.51
C SER A 123 16.47 7.83 -8.45
N LEU A 124 16.99 7.15 -7.44
CA LEU A 124 16.79 5.74 -7.22
C LEU A 124 15.48 5.52 -6.43
N ARG A 125 14.62 4.60 -6.86
CA ARG A 125 13.25 4.47 -6.38
C ARG A 125 12.82 3.01 -6.20
N GLY A 126 12.92 2.49 -4.99
CA GLY A 126 12.42 1.16 -4.66
C GLY A 126 13.14 0.01 -5.37
N MET A 127 13.05 -1.18 -4.79
CA MET A 127 13.76 -2.36 -5.25
C MET A 127 12.90 -3.60 -5.02
N HIS A 128 12.96 -4.55 -5.95
CA HIS A 128 12.34 -5.85 -5.80
C HIS A 128 13.40 -6.95 -5.84
N ALA A 129 13.45 -7.79 -4.81
CA ALA A 129 14.17 -9.05 -4.84
C ALA A 129 13.16 -10.20 -4.92
N THR A 130 13.22 -11.00 -5.98
CA THR A 130 12.24 -12.03 -6.30
C THR A 130 12.90 -13.40 -6.38
N LEU A 131 12.29 -14.37 -5.70
CA LEU A 131 12.67 -15.77 -5.70
C LEU A 131 11.41 -16.64 -5.60
N PHE A 132 11.58 -17.96 -5.75
CA PHE A 132 10.48 -18.90 -5.60
C PHE A 132 10.57 -19.64 -4.26
N VAL A 133 9.41 -19.97 -3.71
CA VAL A 133 9.24 -20.82 -2.52
C VAL A 133 8.15 -21.85 -2.80
N ASP A 134 8.06 -22.88 -1.96
CA ASP A 134 6.94 -23.83 -2.05
C ASP A 134 5.60 -23.10 -1.84
N ARG A 135 4.72 -23.18 -2.85
CA ARG A 135 3.40 -22.54 -2.82
C ARG A 135 2.53 -23.06 -1.66
N GLU A 136 2.75 -24.30 -1.20
CA GLU A 136 2.04 -24.87 -0.05
C GLU A 136 2.31 -24.07 1.24
N LEU A 137 3.44 -23.35 1.30
CA LEU A 137 3.73 -22.46 2.42
C LEU A 137 2.75 -21.28 2.48
N PHE A 138 2.23 -20.79 1.35
CA PHE A 138 1.23 -19.72 1.36
C PHE A 138 -0.14 -20.20 1.87
N HIS A 139 -0.42 -21.49 1.74
CA HIS A 139 -1.62 -22.10 2.30
C HIS A 139 -1.47 -22.43 3.79
N LYS A 140 -0.24 -22.65 4.27
CA LYS A 140 0.01 -23.03 5.67
C LYS A 140 0.38 -21.85 6.55
N TYR A 141 1.03 -20.82 5.99
CA TYR A 141 1.67 -19.76 6.75
C TYR A 141 1.43 -18.36 6.16
N ILE A 142 1.25 -17.40 7.06
CA ILE A 142 1.41 -15.97 6.77
C ILE A 142 2.89 -15.63 6.97
N PHE A 143 3.52 -15.11 5.92
CA PHE A 143 4.89 -14.62 5.96
C PHE A 143 4.90 -13.25 6.64
N LYS A 144 5.53 -13.18 7.82
CA LYS A 144 5.71 -11.94 8.58
C LYS A 144 7.17 -11.56 8.61
N ILE A 145 7.42 -10.26 8.74
CA ILE A 145 8.77 -9.74 8.94
C ILE A 145 8.77 -8.92 10.22
N GLU A 146 9.61 -9.31 11.17
CA GLU A 146 10.00 -8.46 12.28
C GLU A 146 11.09 -7.51 11.79
N HIS A 147 10.84 -6.20 11.85
CA HIS A 147 11.76 -5.18 11.35
C HIS A 147 12.46 -4.45 12.49
N ASN A 148 13.68 -3.99 12.25
CA ASN A 148 14.44 -3.15 13.17
C ASN A 148 14.22 -1.64 12.93
N TYR A 149 12.97 -1.17 12.79
CA TYR A 149 12.54 0.25 12.62
C TYR A 149 13.14 1.06 11.44
N ASN A 150 14.29 0.66 10.89
CA ASN A 150 15.04 1.32 9.83
C ASN A 150 14.77 0.74 8.44
N ALA A 151 13.82 -0.20 8.30
CA ALA A 151 13.57 -0.94 7.07
C ALA A 151 12.07 -1.26 6.91
N GLU A 152 11.38 -0.54 6.03
CA GLU A 152 9.98 -0.80 5.65
C GLU A 152 9.98 -1.50 4.28
N PHE A 153 10.27 -2.80 4.29
CA PHE A 153 10.13 -3.68 3.14
C PHE A 153 9.06 -4.72 3.42
N THR A 154 8.49 -5.28 2.37
CA THR A 154 7.35 -6.20 2.49
C THR A 154 7.59 -7.45 1.67
N ILE A 155 7.14 -8.60 2.17
CA ILE A 155 7.01 -9.80 1.36
C ILE A 155 5.68 -9.73 0.64
N ARG A 156 5.72 -9.63 -0.68
CA ARG A 156 4.58 -9.71 -1.57
C ARG A 156 4.50 -11.10 -2.17
N ALA A 157 3.74 -11.96 -1.50
CA ALA A 157 3.23 -13.20 -2.08
C ALA A 157 1.89 -12.97 -2.83
N HIS A 158 1.15 -11.93 -2.42
CA HIS A 158 -0.14 -11.56 -3.00
C HIS A 158 -0.08 -10.15 -3.57
N GLY A 159 -0.49 -9.99 -4.82
CA GLY A 159 -0.58 -8.70 -5.48
C GLY A 159 0.23 -8.60 -6.77
N LEU A 160 0.23 -7.39 -7.31
CA LEU A 160 0.81 -7.04 -8.60
C LEU A 160 2.19 -6.40 -8.40
N ILE A 161 3.23 -7.00 -8.99
CA ILE A 161 4.62 -6.52 -8.93
C ILE A 161 5.05 -6.12 -10.34
N THR A 162 5.44 -4.87 -10.54
CA THR A 162 5.96 -4.41 -11.84
C THR A 162 7.43 -4.76 -11.94
N VAL A 163 7.84 -5.43 -13.01
CA VAL A 163 9.20 -5.96 -13.14
C VAL A 163 9.91 -5.48 -14.42
N TYR A 164 11.23 -5.59 -14.46
CA TYR A 164 11.99 -5.36 -15.69
C TYR A 164 11.59 -6.33 -16.82
N PRO A 165 11.52 -5.85 -18.08
CA PRO A 165 11.64 -4.45 -18.49
C PRO A 165 10.29 -3.72 -18.33
N SER A 166 10.31 -2.52 -17.75
CA SER A 166 9.09 -1.70 -17.60
C SER A 166 9.41 -0.20 -17.58
N LEU A 167 8.47 0.59 -18.11
CA LEU A 167 8.44 2.04 -18.15
C LEU A 167 7.11 2.52 -17.56
N ARG A 168 7.14 3.65 -16.85
CA ARG A 168 5.95 4.27 -16.28
C ARG A 168 6.07 5.77 -16.29
N ILE A 169 4.96 6.46 -16.54
CA ILE A 169 4.87 7.91 -16.33
C ILE A 169 4.10 8.16 -15.04
N GLU A 170 4.73 8.82 -14.08
CA GLU A 170 4.12 9.25 -12.82
C GLU A 170 3.84 10.76 -12.87
N LYS A 171 2.70 11.20 -12.33
CA LYS A 171 2.44 12.63 -12.13
C LYS A 171 3.08 13.06 -10.81
N SER A 172 3.93 14.07 -10.84
CA SER A 172 4.48 14.76 -9.67
C SER A 172 4.10 16.24 -9.67
N ASP A 173 4.48 16.97 -8.61
CA ASP A 173 4.22 18.42 -8.50
C ASP A 173 4.97 19.23 -9.56
N GLU A 174 6.07 18.70 -10.07
CA GLU A 174 6.94 19.35 -11.07
C GLU A 174 6.62 18.91 -12.51
N GLY A 175 5.64 18.02 -12.70
CA GLY A 175 5.18 17.54 -14.00
C GLY A 175 5.13 16.02 -14.12
N ASN A 176 5.41 15.50 -15.31
CA ASN A 176 5.42 14.05 -15.55
C ASN A 176 6.85 13.50 -15.37
N GLU A 177 6.99 12.50 -14.52
CA GLU A 177 8.25 11.79 -14.26
C GLU A 177 8.29 10.45 -14.98
N LEU A 178 9.35 10.21 -15.74
CA LEU A 178 9.58 8.91 -16.38
C LEU A 178 10.31 7.99 -15.40
N SER A 179 9.65 6.92 -14.98
CA SER A 179 10.23 5.83 -14.22
C SER A 179 10.59 4.66 -15.13
N VAL A 180 11.77 4.08 -14.94
CA VAL A 180 12.22 2.87 -15.64
C VAL A 180 12.67 1.82 -14.65
N TYR A 181 12.45 0.55 -14.96
CA TYR A 181 12.92 -0.58 -14.16
C TYR A 181 14.21 -1.11 -14.79
N LEU A 182 15.21 -1.39 -13.97
CA LEU A 182 16.53 -1.89 -14.35
C LEU A 182 16.80 -3.20 -13.62
N LYS A 183 17.14 -4.26 -14.37
CA LYS A 183 17.60 -5.53 -13.79
C LYS A 183 19.02 -5.34 -13.23
N LEU A 184 19.21 -5.75 -11.97
CA LEU A 184 20.50 -5.70 -11.27
C LEU A 184 21.12 -7.09 -11.06
N SER A 185 20.31 -8.15 -11.10
CA SER A 185 20.78 -9.53 -10.97
C SER A 185 21.33 -10.10 -12.28
N GLN A 186 22.18 -11.12 -12.17
CA GLN A 186 22.52 -12.01 -13.29
C GLN A 186 21.38 -13.00 -13.53
N ALA A 187 20.85 -13.59 -12.46
CA ALA A 187 19.72 -14.50 -12.50
C ALA A 187 18.54 -13.82 -13.16
N ASP A 188 17.93 -14.51 -14.11
CA ASP A 188 16.66 -14.11 -14.65
C ASP A 188 15.51 -14.61 -13.76
N ILE A 189 14.32 -14.01 -13.85
CA ILE A 189 13.23 -14.38 -12.95
C ILE A 189 12.79 -15.83 -13.14
N PHE A 190 12.96 -16.41 -14.33
CA PHE A 190 12.67 -17.82 -14.58
C PHE A 190 13.78 -18.76 -14.09
N ASP A 191 15.00 -18.26 -13.92
CA ASP A 191 16.15 -19.00 -13.39
C ASP A 191 16.36 -18.74 -11.89
N ALA A 192 15.51 -17.92 -11.26
CA ALA A 192 15.65 -17.63 -9.85
C ALA A 192 15.45 -18.90 -9.04
N LEU A 193 16.19 -19.01 -7.93
CA LEU A 193 16.21 -20.19 -7.08
C LEU A 193 14.82 -20.53 -6.55
N TYR A 194 14.50 -21.83 -6.59
CA TYR A 194 13.40 -22.42 -5.84
C TYR A 194 13.87 -22.78 -4.42
N ASP A 195 13.55 -21.92 -3.46
CA ASP A 195 13.89 -22.06 -2.05
C ASP A 195 12.85 -22.90 -1.30
N GLU A 196 12.81 -24.20 -1.62
CA GLU A 196 11.85 -25.17 -1.07
C GLU A 196 11.86 -25.22 0.46
N ARG A 197 13.05 -25.09 1.07
CA ARG A 197 13.26 -25.25 2.52
C ARG A 197 13.38 -23.94 3.28
N LEU A 198 13.15 -22.79 2.62
CA LEU A 198 13.33 -21.45 3.19
C LEU A 198 14.73 -21.23 3.78
N GLU A 199 15.77 -21.64 3.07
CA GLU A 199 17.18 -21.46 3.48
C GLU A 199 17.77 -20.12 3.02
N VAL A 200 17.21 -19.54 1.96
CA VAL A 200 17.70 -18.32 1.32
C VAL A 200 16.83 -17.11 1.64
N LEU A 201 15.50 -17.25 1.63
CA LEU A 201 14.56 -16.17 1.93
C LEU A 201 14.85 -15.50 3.29
N PRO A 202 15.06 -16.24 4.41
CA PRO A 202 15.38 -15.60 5.69
C PRO A 202 16.71 -14.85 5.66
N LYS A 203 17.72 -15.36 4.94
CA LYS A 203 19.04 -14.70 4.81
C LYS A 203 18.95 -13.38 4.05
N ILE A 204 18.11 -13.32 3.01
CA ILE A 204 17.86 -12.07 2.29
C ILE A 204 17.14 -11.07 3.20
N ILE A 205 16.13 -11.51 3.96
CA ILE A 205 15.39 -10.67 4.91
C ILE A 205 16.31 -10.15 6.02
N GLU A 206 17.22 -10.99 6.52
CA GLU A 206 18.25 -10.62 7.49
C GLU A 206 19.25 -9.61 6.92
N ALA A 207 19.65 -9.78 5.65
CA ALA A 207 20.49 -8.80 4.96
C ALA A 207 19.81 -7.43 4.82
N PHE A 208 18.47 -7.38 4.83
CA PHE A 208 17.67 -6.15 4.92
C PHE A 208 17.38 -5.67 6.34
N GLY A 209 17.93 -6.33 7.37
CA GLY A 209 17.72 -5.95 8.77
C GLY A 209 16.38 -6.41 9.37
N GLY A 210 15.70 -7.35 8.73
CA GLY A 210 14.50 -7.99 9.28
C GLY A 210 14.73 -9.42 9.74
N LYS A 211 13.68 -10.04 10.27
CA LYS A 211 13.63 -11.47 10.60
C LYS A 211 12.33 -12.07 10.09
N LEU A 212 12.43 -13.15 9.31
CA LEU A 212 11.26 -13.87 8.82
C LEU A 212 10.59 -14.61 9.98
N VAL A 213 9.29 -14.43 10.13
CA VAL A 213 8.45 -15.19 11.05
C VAL A 213 7.33 -15.82 10.24
N LEU A 214 7.24 -17.15 10.29
CA LEU A 214 6.16 -17.90 9.68
C LEU A 214 5.06 -18.08 10.72
N GLN A 215 3.91 -17.44 10.51
CA GLN A 215 2.76 -17.62 11.38
C GLN A 215 1.79 -18.63 10.75
N PRO A 216 1.44 -19.75 11.42
CA PRO A 216 0.44 -20.68 10.92
C PRO A 216 -0.89 -19.99 10.64
N ILE A 217 -1.55 -20.34 9.53
CA ILE A 217 -2.89 -19.88 9.22
C ILE A 217 -3.88 -20.66 10.09
N ASP A 218 -4.57 -19.94 10.98
CA ASP A 218 -5.63 -20.50 11.80
C ASP A 218 -6.98 -20.41 11.06
N TYR A 219 -7.35 -21.50 10.40
CA TYR A 219 -8.63 -21.61 9.71
C TYR A 219 -9.84 -21.61 10.65
N SER A 220 -9.66 -21.88 11.96
CA SER A 220 -10.77 -21.90 12.93
C SER A 220 -11.34 -20.51 13.24
N LYS A 221 -10.59 -19.45 12.94
CA LYS A 221 -11.04 -18.05 13.10
C LYS A 221 -11.68 -17.46 11.83
N ALA A 222 -11.76 -18.21 10.73
CA ALA A 222 -12.35 -17.73 9.48
C ALA A 222 -13.90 -17.80 9.47
N GLU A 223 -14.50 -18.49 10.45
CA GLU A 223 -15.95 -18.50 10.68
C GLU A 223 -16.36 -17.34 11.58
N ALA A 224 -16.42 -16.11 11.03
CA ALA A 224 -17.31 -15.02 11.44
C ALA A 224 -16.88 -13.67 10.83
N SER A 225 -17.10 -13.50 9.53
CA SER A 225 -17.73 -12.26 9.05
C SER A 225 -18.40 -12.54 7.71
N GLU A 226 -19.52 -13.27 7.74
CA GLU A 226 -20.51 -13.12 6.69
C GLU A 226 -21.02 -11.67 6.75
N TYR A 227 -20.36 -10.80 6.00
CA TYR A 227 -20.92 -9.52 5.65
C TYR A 227 -22.00 -9.81 4.60
N THR A 228 -23.22 -10.08 5.06
CA THR A 228 -24.43 -10.21 4.23
C THR A 228 -24.90 -8.85 3.72
N GLY A 229 -23.97 -8.04 3.23
CA GLY A 229 -24.26 -6.78 2.56
C GLY A 229 -24.44 -7.06 1.08
N SER A 230 -25.68 -6.97 0.60
CA SER A 230 -26.05 -6.95 -0.82
C SER A 230 -25.09 -6.07 -1.64
N PRO A 231 -24.84 -6.37 -2.94
CA PRO A 231 -24.06 -5.52 -3.82
C PRO A 231 -24.84 -4.22 -4.11
N GLY A 232 -24.85 -3.31 -3.15
CA GLY A 232 -25.31 -1.95 -3.29
C GLY A 232 -24.31 -1.17 -4.14
N GLU A 233 -24.84 -0.29 -4.97
CA GLU A 233 -24.11 0.66 -5.80
C GLU A 233 -22.95 1.35 -5.06
N PRO A 234 -21.86 1.72 -5.75
CA PRO A 234 -20.75 2.42 -5.13
C PRO A 234 -21.26 3.71 -4.46
N TRP A 235 -21.07 3.82 -3.15
CA TRP A 235 -21.22 5.08 -2.42
C TRP A 235 -20.42 6.17 -3.14
N HIS A 236 -21.13 7.05 -3.85
CA HIS A 236 -20.64 8.32 -4.31
C HIS A 236 -20.54 9.21 -3.06
N GLY A 237 -19.33 9.64 -2.73
CA GLY A 237 -19.06 10.50 -1.57
C GLY A 237 -19.99 11.71 -1.55
N LEU A 238 -20.34 12.15 -0.36
CA LEU A 238 -21.06 13.40 -0.16
C LEU A 238 -20.23 14.51 -0.82
N GLN A 239 -20.82 15.33 -1.68
CA GLN A 239 -20.08 16.41 -2.34
C GLN A 239 -20.13 17.68 -1.50
N PHE A 240 -19.57 17.66 -0.28
CA PHE A 240 -19.32 18.90 0.46
C PHE A 240 -18.02 19.54 -0.05
N ARG A 241 -18.07 20.04 -1.29
CA ARG A 241 -16.94 20.74 -1.94
C ARG A 241 -16.50 22.03 -1.21
N GLU A 242 -17.21 22.38 -0.13
CA GLU A 242 -16.98 23.53 0.72
C GLU A 242 -16.06 23.22 1.92
N ILE A 243 -15.64 21.96 2.10
CA ILE A 243 -14.54 21.62 3.00
C ILE A 243 -13.22 21.96 2.32
N THR A 244 -12.65 23.09 2.73
CA THR A 244 -11.46 23.74 2.16
C THR A 244 -10.32 23.77 3.19
N ALA A 245 -9.16 24.28 2.79
CA ALA A 245 -8.07 24.58 3.70
C ALA A 245 -8.50 25.39 4.94
N ASN A 246 -9.51 26.26 4.86
CA ASN A 246 -9.87 27.14 5.97
C ASN A 246 -10.65 26.43 7.10
N ASN A 247 -11.39 25.37 6.79
CA ASN A 247 -12.31 24.73 7.73
C ASN A 247 -12.02 23.23 7.95
N VAL A 248 -11.00 22.66 7.30
CA VAL A 248 -10.70 21.22 7.35
C VAL A 248 -10.42 20.67 8.75
N PHE A 249 -9.67 21.39 9.61
CA PHE A 249 -9.39 20.92 10.96
C PHE A 249 -10.62 21.00 11.86
N LEU A 250 -11.40 22.07 11.75
CA LEU A 250 -12.67 22.20 12.43
C LEU A 250 -13.64 21.08 12.03
N PHE A 251 -13.69 20.74 10.74
CA PHE A 251 -14.45 19.60 10.23
C PHE A 251 -13.99 18.27 10.86
N LEU A 252 -12.70 17.98 10.82
CA LEU A 252 -12.15 16.73 11.38
C LEU A 252 -12.40 16.61 12.89
N LYS A 253 -12.27 17.71 13.66
CA LYS A 253 -12.60 17.75 15.09
C LYS A 253 -14.09 17.51 15.35
N ASN A 254 -14.96 18.22 14.62
CA ASN A 254 -16.41 18.04 14.73
C ASN A 254 -16.81 16.60 14.41
N PHE A 255 -16.25 16.02 13.35
CA PHE A 255 -16.50 14.62 13.00
C PHE A 255 -16.04 13.67 14.12
N ALA A 256 -14.83 13.87 14.65
CA ALA A 256 -14.32 13.05 15.75
C ALA A 256 -15.23 13.13 16.99
N ARG A 257 -15.69 14.33 17.37
CA ARG A 257 -16.58 14.54 18.52
C ARG A 257 -17.97 13.92 18.33
N ILE A 258 -18.57 14.12 17.16
CA ILE A 258 -19.89 13.53 16.83
C ILE A 258 -19.82 11.99 16.81
N MET A 259 -18.72 11.43 16.31
CA MET A 259 -18.50 9.98 16.29
C MET A 259 -17.90 9.42 17.58
N HIS A 260 -17.75 10.25 18.62
CA HIS A 260 -17.14 9.89 19.91
C HIS A 260 -15.80 9.16 19.70
N CYS A 261 -14.90 9.74 18.91
CA CYS A 261 -13.61 9.18 18.53
C CYS A 261 -12.46 10.02 19.10
N GLU A 262 -12.22 9.91 20.40
CA GLU A 262 -11.17 10.62 21.14
C GLU A 262 -9.78 10.47 20.51
N GLY A 263 -9.47 9.28 20.00
CA GLY A 263 -8.17 9.02 19.37
C GLY A 263 -7.95 9.82 18.09
N LEU A 264 -8.99 9.95 17.27
CA LEU A 264 -8.96 10.81 16.09
C LEU A 264 -8.90 12.28 16.50
N GLU A 265 -9.69 12.69 17.49
CA GLU A 265 -9.70 14.06 18.01
C GLU A 265 -8.32 14.50 18.49
N ARG A 266 -7.65 13.70 19.35
CA ARG A 266 -6.30 13.97 19.84
C ARG A 266 -5.27 14.10 18.71
N ILE A 267 -5.35 13.24 17.70
CA ILE A 267 -4.49 13.32 16.52
C ILE A 267 -4.73 14.64 15.80
N VAL A 268 -6.00 14.97 15.52
CA VAL A 268 -6.39 16.18 14.78
C VAL A 268 -6.00 17.46 15.52
N GLU A 269 -6.19 17.52 16.84
CA GLU A 269 -5.78 18.66 17.66
C GLU A 269 -4.27 18.85 17.67
N SER A 270 -3.51 17.75 17.79
CA SER A 270 -2.05 17.82 17.80
C SER A 270 -1.50 18.26 16.44
N ILE A 271 -2.03 17.74 15.32
CA ILE A 271 -1.60 18.19 13.98
C ILE A 271 -2.03 19.64 13.71
N GLU A 272 -3.20 20.08 14.17
CA GLU A 272 -3.68 21.47 14.01
C GLU A 272 -2.77 22.46 14.77
N LYS A 273 -2.35 22.10 15.99
CA LYS A 273 -1.41 22.87 16.82
C LYS A 273 0.06 22.70 16.40
N GLU A 274 0.32 21.84 15.43
CA GLU A 274 1.65 21.41 15.01
C GLU A 274 2.50 20.87 16.18
N GLU A 275 1.89 20.20 17.15
CA GLU A 275 2.61 19.54 18.23
C GLU A 275 3.29 18.25 17.72
N PRO A 276 4.26 17.67 18.47
CA PRO A 276 4.83 16.37 18.11
C PRO A 276 3.73 15.32 17.97
N PHE A 277 3.80 14.52 16.90
CA PHE A 277 2.78 13.53 16.57
C PHE A 277 2.45 12.65 17.79
N PRO A 278 1.19 12.60 18.26
CA PRO A 278 0.90 12.11 19.61
C PRO A 278 0.85 10.57 19.68
N MET A 279 0.95 9.91 18.52
CA MET A 279 0.94 8.46 18.41
C MET A 279 2.37 7.92 18.19
N PRO A 280 2.82 6.93 18.98
CA PRO A 280 4.09 6.25 18.71
C PRO A 280 4.13 5.58 17.35
N TYR A 281 5.30 5.62 16.71
CA TYR A 281 5.53 4.89 15.46
C TYR A 281 5.76 3.39 15.74
N VAL A 282 4.87 2.55 15.25
CA VAL A 282 4.94 1.09 15.42
C VAL A 282 4.36 0.39 14.21
N ILE A 283 4.90 -0.78 13.85
CA ILE A 283 4.32 -1.60 12.79
C ILE A 283 3.06 -2.27 13.35
N TYR A 284 1.90 -2.00 12.76
CA TYR A 284 0.61 -2.47 13.27
C TYR A 284 0.54 -4.00 13.43
N GLN A 285 1.25 -4.73 12.56
CA GLN A 285 1.35 -6.18 12.62
C GLN A 285 2.03 -6.71 13.89
N SER A 286 2.90 -5.93 14.54
CA SER A 286 3.49 -6.32 15.82
C SER A 286 2.52 -6.20 17.00
N LEU A 287 1.43 -5.43 16.84
CA LEU A 287 0.41 -5.23 17.87
C LEU A 287 -0.84 -6.08 17.65
N VAL A 288 -1.15 -6.37 16.39
CA VAL A 288 -2.33 -7.13 15.99
C VAL A 288 -1.87 -8.31 15.14
N PRO A 289 -1.69 -9.49 15.78
CA PRO A 289 -1.41 -10.72 15.08
C PRO A 289 -2.45 -10.97 13.97
N ASP A 290 -2.09 -11.71 12.93
CA ASP A 290 -2.98 -12.06 11.81
C ASP A 290 -3.38 -10.92 10.86
N THR A 291 -2.77 -9.73 10.95
CA THR A 291 -2.91 -8.68 9.92
C THR A 291 -2.01 -8.98 8.71
N ASN A 292 -2.56 -8.84 7.50
CA ASN A 292 -1.90 -9.18 6.23
C ASN A 292 -1.15 -7.99 5.60
N HIS A 293 -0.90 -6.92 6.36
CA HIS A 293 -0.18 -5.74 5.89
C HIS A 293 0.79 -5.22 6.96
N PRO A 294 2.01 -4.80 6.58
CA PRO A 294 3.00 -4.25 7.52
C PRO A 294 2.88 -2.72 7.64
N ARG A 295 1.66 -2.19 7.71
CA ARG A 295 1.44 -0.74 7.79
C ARG A 295 1.86 -0.22 9.16
N SER A 296 2.49 0.95 9.20
CA SER A 296 2.75 1.64 10.46
C SER A 296 1.45 2.22 11.06
N SER A 297 1.46 2.43 12.37
CA SER A 297 0.42 3.15 13.11
C SER A 297 0.11 4.52 12.48
N TRP A 298 1.15 5.23 12.03
CA TRP A 298 1.04 6.51 11.36
C TRP A 298 0.38 6.39 9.98
N THR A 299 0.75 5.39 9.18
CA THR A 299 0.10 5.14 7.89
C THR A 299 -1.39 4.83 8.06
N LEU A 300 -1.77 4.14 9.14
CA LEU A 300 -3.17 3.87 9.45
C LEU A 300 -3.93 5.14 9.81
N ALA A 301 -3.36 5.99 10.68
CA ALA A 301 -3.94 7.28 11.02
C ALA A 301 -4.10 8.19 9.78
N GLU A 302 -3.07 8.28 8.93
CA GLU A 302 -3.10 9.00 7.65
C GLU A 302 -4.23 8.49 6.74
N ASN A 303 -4.35 7.17 6.57
CA ASN A 303 -5.39 6.59 5.72
C ASN A 303 -6.79 6.84 6.27
N ILE A 304 -6.98 6.80 7.60
CA ILE A 304 -8.24 7.12 8.25
C ILE A 304 -8.62 8.58 7.94
N ILE A 305 -7.71 9.53 8.18
CA ILE A 305 -7.96 10.96 7.93
C ILE A 305 -8.23 11.21 6.43
N GLY A 306 -7.36 10.70 5.55
CA GLY A 306 -7.51 10.86 4.11
C GLY A 306 -8.84 10.30 3.59
N ARG A 307 -9.32 9.21 4.19
CA ARG A 307 -10.64 8.68 3.85
C ARG A 307 -11.78 9.57 4.31
N ILE A 308 -11.76 10.06 5.56
CA ILE A 308 -12.81 10.96 6.08
C ILE A 308 -12.96 12.17 5.14
N LEU A 309 -11.84 12.76 4.73
CA LEU A 309 -11.81 13.86 3.75
C LEU A 309 -12.37 13.45 2.39
N GLY A 310 -12.07 12.24 1.92
CA GLY A 310 -12.58 11.70 0.67
C GLY A 310 -14.09 11.44 0.68
N GLU A 311 -14.64 10.95 1.81
CA GLU A 311 -16.08 10.73 1.97
C GLU A 311 -16.87 12.03 2.07
N ALA A 312 -16.26 13.05 2.69
CA ALA A 312 -16.83 14.40 2.77
C ALA A 312 -16.74 15.18 1.46
N GLY A 313 -15.97 14.70 0.47
CA GLY A 313 -15.75 15.43 -0.78
C GLY A 313 -14.94 16.71 -0.59
N ALA A 314 -14.05 16.74 0.42
CA ALA A 314 -13.16 17.87 0.68
C ALA A 314 -12.31 18.19 -0.55
N ASP A 315 -11.98 19.46 -0.76
CA ASP A 315 -11.19 19.88 -1.90
C ASP A 315 -9.70 19.50 -1.77
N GLU A 316 -8.94 19.67 -2.85
CA GLU A 316 -7.51 19.34 -2.86
C GLU A 316 -6.70 20.25 -1.92
N SER A 317 -7.18 21.47 -1.63
CA SER A 317 -6.51 22.42 -0.72
C SER A 317 -6.60 21.97 0.74
N ALA A 318 -7.75 21.40 1.15
CA ALA A 318 -7.97 20.81 2.45
C ALA A 318 -7.05 19.61 2.67
N LEU A 319 -6.96 18.73 1.67
CA LEU A 319 -6.07 17.57 1.67
C LEU A 319 -4.60 18.00 1.80
N LEU A 320 -4.19 19.03 1.05
CA LEU A 320 -2.84 19.58 1.09
C LEU A 320 -2.50 20.14 2.47
N LYS A 321 -3.38 20.96 3.05
CA LYS A 321 -3.16 21.57 4.37
C LYS A 321 -3.02 20.52 5.47
N VAL A 322 -3.89 19.50 5.48
CA VAL A 322 -3.81 18.40 6.46
C VAL A 322 -2.53 17.60 6.29
N ARG A 323 -2.12 17.32 5.05
CA ARG A 323 -0.88 16.61 4.76
C ARG A 323 0.33 17.34 5.34
N GLU A 324 0.46 18.62 5.03
CA GLU A 324 1.60 19.42 5.49
C GLU A 324 1.65 19.53 7.02
N ALA A 325 0.50 19.60 7.69
CA ALA A 325 0.43 19.60 9.15
C ALA A 325 0.86 18.25 9.76
N ILE A 326 0.43 17.13 9.16
CA ILE A 326 0.88 15.78 9.57
C ILE A 326 2.40 15.67 9.41
N GLU A 327 2.94 16.07 8.25
CA GLU A 327 4.38 16.06 7.97
C GLU A 327 5.16 16.84 9.05
N ARG A 328 4.76 18.08 9.34
CA ARG A 328 5.39 18.92 10.38
C ARG A 328 5.31 18.31 11.78
N SER A 329 4.17 17.72 12.13
CA SER A 329 3.96 17.06 13.42
C SER A 329 4.83 15.81 13.59
N GLN A 330 4.94 14.99 12.53
CA GLN A 330 5.81 13.81 12.49
C GLN A 330 7.29 14.17 12.54
N GLU A 331 7.72 15.22 11.82
CA GLU A 331 9.09 15.73 11.90
C GLU A 331 9.48 16.18 13.31
N LYS A 332 8.57 16.84 14.03
CA LYS A 332 8.79 17.22 15.44
C LYS A 332 8.92 15.99 16.34
N TYR A 333 8.11 14.96 16.12
CA TYR A 333 8.25 13.69 16.84
C TYR A 333 9.61 13.03 16.59
N MET A 334 10.04 12.93 15.33
CA MET A 334 11.33 12.30 14.96
C MET A 334 12.55 13.04 15.53
N LYS A 335 12.45 14.36 15.73
CA LYS A 335 13.50 15.13 16.43
C LYS A 335 13.64 14.74 17.90
N ILE A 336 12.55 14.35 18.54
CA ILE A 336 12.51 13.89 19.94
C ILE A 336 12.91 12.42 20.02
N ASN A 337 12.55 11.63 19.02
CA ASN A 337 12.77 10.20 18.96
C ASN A 337 13.53 9.81 17.69
N SER A 338 14.87 9.81 17.77
CA SER A 338 15.79 9.60 16.64
C SER A 338 15.81 8.18 16.07
N SER A 339 15.02 7.26 16.63
CA SER A 339 14.95 5.85 16.19
C SER A 339 13.91 5.61 15.07
N VAL A 340 13.23 6.65 14.60
CA VAL A 340 12.17 6.58 13.59
C VAL A 340 12.64 7.24 12.30
N ASP A 341 12.80 6.46 11.22
CA ASP A 341 12.97 6.98 9.85
C ASP A 341 11.68 6.69 9.06
N HIS A 342 10.72 7.61 9.15
CA HIS A 342 9.46 7.56 8.41
C HIS A 342 9.25 8.84 7.61
N ARG A 343 8.65 8.72 6.43
CA ARG A 343 8.18 9.87 5.66
C ARG A 343 6.70 9.70 5.33
N THR A 344 5.89 10.70 5.65
CA THR A 344 4.54 10.83 5.08
C THR A 344 4.68 10.85 3.56
N VAL A 345 4.34 9.75 2.89
CA VAL A 345 4.39 9.72 1.43
C VAL A 345 3.11 10.36 0.94
N ARG A 346 3.21 11.36 0.04
CA ARG A 346 2.07 11.97 -0.69
C ARG A 346 1.03 10.94 -1.15
N ALA A 347 1.47 9.73 -1.47
CA ALA A 347 0.66 8.61 -1.89
C ALA A 347 -0.29 8.00 -0.83
N ASN A 348 -0.01 8.01 0.48
CA ASN A 348 -0.86 7.32 1.46
C ASN A 348 -2.21 8.04 1.63
N LEU A 349 -2.17 9.28 2.13
CA LEU A 349 -3.33 10.14 2.30
C LEU A 349 -4.09 10.33 0.97
N THR A 350 -3.36 10.52 -0.14
CA THR A 350 -3.96 10.64 -1.48
C THR A 350 -4.58 9.34 -1.98
N ARG A 351 -4.02 8.17 -1.64
CA ARG A 351 -4.61 6.88 -2.04
C ARG A 351 -5.89 6.58 -1.26
N ALA A 352 -5.90 6.82 0.04
CA ALA A 352 -7.09 6.69 0.86
C ALA A 352 -8.20 7.66 0.41
N TYR A 353 -7.84 8.91 0.12
CA TYR A 353 -8.73 9.94 -0.43
C TYR A 353 -9.32 9.55 -1.80
N LYS A 354 -8.52 8.98 -2.73
CA LYS A 354 -8.95 8.68 -4.10
C LYS A 354 -9.50 7.28 -4.36
N PHE A 355 -9.03 6.24 -3.67
CA PHE A 355 -9.21 4.83 -4.08
C PHE A 355 -9.91 3.92 -3.07
N LYS A 356 -10.53 4.48 -2.01
CA LYS A 356 -11.19 3.69 -0.97
C LYS A 356 -10.25 2.66 -0.30
N GLU A 357 -8.94 2.92 -0.27
CA GLU A 357 -7.95 2.12 0.49
C GLU A 357 -7.99 2.53 1.98
N PHE A 358 -8.82 1.86 2.78
CA PHE A 358 -8.94 2.06 4.23
C PHE A 358 -9.56 0.81 4.88
N GLY A 359 -9.50 0.72 6.21
CA GLY A 359 -10.02 -0.45 6.93
C GLY A 359 -9.01 -1.59 7.09
N HIS A 360 -7.73 -1.24 7.18
CA HIS A 360 -6.66 -2.15 7.58
C HIS A 360 -6.77 -2.58 9.05
N ASP A 361 -7.46 -1.79 9.88
CA ASP A 361 -7.73 -2.18 11.26
C ASP A 361 -8.69 -3.37 11.31
N LYS A 362 -8.30 -4.43 12.02
CA LYS A 362 -9.22 -5.54 12.32
C LYS A 362 -10.33 -5.08 13.28
N PRO A 363 -11.55 -5.65 13.19
CA PRO A 363 -12.57 -5.46 14.23
C PRO A 363 -12.00 -5.67 15.63
N GLY A 364 -12.27 -4.75 16.56
CA GLY A 364 -11.73 -4.78 17.92
C GLY A 364 -10.29 -4.28 18.09
N ALA A 365 -9.55 -4.02 17.01
CA ALA A 365 -8.12 -3.69 17.04
C ALA A 365 -7.82 -2.30 16.46
N CYS A 366 -8.60 -1.28 16.81
CA CYS A 366 -8.40 0.07 16.30
C CYS A 366 -7.00 0.61 16.65
N VAL A 367 -6.28 1.16 15.68
CA VAL A 367 -4.93 1.71 15.91
C VAL A 367 -4.92 2.73 17.05
N PHE A 368 -5.92 3.61 17.14
CA PHE A 368 -6.01 4.60 18.20
C PHE A 368 -6.20 3.97 19.59
N LYS A 369 -6.98 2.90 19.68
CA LYS A 369 -7.24 2.18 20.94
C LYS A 369 -5.99 1.45 21.41
N LEU A 370 -5.29 0.77 20.49
CA LEU A 370 -4.04 0.06 20.80
C LEU A 370 -2.94 1.01 21.28
N MET A 371 -2.98 2.26 20.84
CA MET A 371 -2.06 3.32 21.26
C MET A 371 -2.49 4.02 22.55
N GLY A 372 -3.54 3.53 23.23
CA GLY A 372 -4.03 4.12 24.49
C GLY A 372 -4.68 5.49 24.33
N MET A 373 -5.11 5.85 23.11
CA MET A 373 -5.66 7.18 22.81
C MET A 373 -7.18 7.27 22.91
N CYS A 374 -7.86 6.18 23.27
CA CYS A 374 -9.32 6.12 23.39
C CYS A 374 -9.73 5.65 24.79
N GLY A 375 -10.86 6.16 25.28
CA GLY A 375 -11.55 5.65 26.45
C GLY A 375 -11.93 4.17 26.36
N SER A 376 -12.19 3.58 27.53
CA SER A 376 -12.51 2.16 27.72
C SER A 376 -13.74 1.68 26.94
N GLU A 377 -14.68 2.58 26.63
CA GLU A 377 -15.95 2.29 25.97
C GLU A 377 -15.86 2.24 24.43
N CYS A 378 -14.68 2.49 23.85
CA CYS A 378 -14.49 2.43 22.41
C CYS A 378 -14.52 0.98 21.88
N ASN A 379 -15.66 0.58 21.30
CA ASN A 379 -15.93 -0.78 20.83
C ASN A 379 -15.83 -0.96 19.30
N LEU A 380 -15.75 0.14 18.55
CA LEU A 380 -15.68 0.12 17.08
C LEU A 380 -14.40 0.78 16.60
N THR A 381 -13.80 0.21 15.55
CA THR A 381 -12.71 0.91 14.84
C THR A 381 -13.25 2.18 14.19
N CYS A 382 -12.39 3.20 14.03
CA CYS A 382 -12.78 4.43 13.32
C CYS A 382 -13.32 4.12 11.91
N TRP A 383 -12.80 3.07 11.28
CA TRP A 383 -13.34 2.50 10.05
C TRP A 383 -14.77 1.96 10.18
N LEU A 384 -15.04 1.07 11.13
CA LEU A 384 -16.39 0.53 11.30
C LEU A 384 -17.39 1.64 11.63
N LYS A 385 -16.96 2.65 12.40
CA LYS A 385 -17.72 3.88 12.64
C LYS A 385 -18.10 4.60 11.35
N LEU A 386 -17.19 4.74 10.38
CA LEU A 386 -17.46 5.35 9.06
C LEU A 386 -18.45 4.55 8.18
N LYS A 387 -18.68 3.27 8.48
CA LYS A 387 -19.60 2.39 7.74
C LYS A 387 -21.00 2.26 8.38
N THR A 388 -21.20 2.89 9.53
CA THR A 388 -22.52 2.89 10.18
C THR A 388 -23.49 3.79 9.43
N SER A 389 -24.79 3.55 9.59
CA SER A 389 -25.84 4.42 9.05
C SER A 389 -25.72 5.85 9.58
N SER A 390 -25.29 6.03 10.84
CA SER A 390 -25.08 7.33 11.47
C SER A 390 -23.81 8.06 11.00
N ALA A 391 -22.88 7.37 10.33
CA ALA A 391 -21.65 7.98 9.82
C ALA A 391 -21.93 9.08 8.79
N ARG A 392 -22.94 8.86 7.94
CA ARG A 392 -23.35 9.83 6.94
C ARG A 392 -23.85 11.10 7.63
N GLU A 393 -24.84 10.98 8.51
CA GLU A 393 -25.37 12.10 9.28
C GLU A 393 -24.27 12.84 10.06
N ALA A 394 -23.31 12.11 10.61
CA ALA A 394 -22.17 12.69 11.29
C ALA A 394 -21.24 13.47 10.36
N LEU A 395 -20.95 12.96 9.16
CA LEU A 395 -20.18 13.67 8.13
C LEU A 395 -20.91 14.94 7.68
N GLU A 396 -22.22 14.84 7.40
CA GLU A 396 -23.04 15.99 6.97
C GLU A 396 -23.09 17.06 8.06
N LYS A 397 -23.38 16.66 9.31
CA LYS A 397 -23.42 17.58 10.46
C LYS A 397 -22.06 18.22 10.74
N ALA A 398 -20.98 17.44 10.72
CA ALA A 398 -19.63 17.96 10.92
C ALA A 398 -19.26 18.98 9.85
N ALA A 399 -19.60 18.70 8.59
CA ALA A 399 -19.35 19.59 7.46
C ALA A 399 -20.10 20.92 7.61
N LEU A 400 -21.41 20.87 7.86
CA LEU A 400 -22.25 22.06 8.05
C LEU A 400 -21.75 22.96 9.19
N LEU A 401 -21.40 22.35 10.33
CA LEU A 401 -20.85 23.09 11.48
C LEU A 401 -19.51 23.73 11.15
N ALA A 402 -18.61 23.02 10.46
CA ALA A 402 -17.31 23.55 10.09
C ALA A 402 -17.40 24.69 9.06
N ILE A 403 -18.32 24.60 8.10
CA ILE A 403 -18.60 25.65 7.13
C ILE A 403 -19.14 26.91 7.83
N ALA A 404 -19.99 26.71 8.86
CA ALA A 404 -20.51 27.80 9.68
C ALA A 404 -19.51 28.34 10.73
N GLY A 405 -18.30 27.78 10.84
CA GLY A 405 -17.32 28.18 11.84
C GLY A 405 -17.67 27.78 13.27
N HIS A 406 -18.53 26.78 13.45
CA HIS A 406 -18.97 26.28 14.75
C HIS A 406 -18.20 25.02 15.15
N GLU A 407 -17.69 25.03 16.37
CA GLU A 407 -17.00 23.90 17.00
C GLU A 407 -17.96 23.18 17.96
N VAL A 408 -18.12 21.86 17.78
CA VAL A 408 -18.86 21.00 18.71
C VAL A 408 -18.10 21.00 20.03
N GLN A 409 -18.76 21.29 21.15
CA GLN A 409 -18.11 21.23 22.46
C GLN A 409 -17.70 19.79 22.79
N PRO A 410 -16.56 19.58 23.48
CA PRO A 410 -16.21 18.25 23.99
C PRO A 410 -17.36 17.70 24.85
N ASN A 411 -17.66 16.42 24.73
CA ASN A 411 -18.58 15.79 25.67
C ASN A 411 -17.89 15.77 27.04
N ALA A 412 -18.53 16.37 28.05
CA ALA A 412 -18.04 16.44 29.43
C ALA A 412 -18.00 15.08 30.10
#